data_AF-A4EWT0-F1
#
_entry.id   AF-A4EWT0-F1
#
_cell.length_a   1.000
_cell.length_b   1.000
_cell.length_c   1.000
_cell.angle_alpha   90.00
_cell.angle_beta   90.00
_cell.angle_gamma   90.00
#
_symmetry.space_group_name_H-M   'P 1'
#
loop_
_entity.id
_entity.type
_entity.pdbx_description
1 polymer ?
#
loop_
_entity_poly.entity_id
_entity_poly.type
_entity_poly.pdbx_seq_one_letter_code
_entity_poly.pdbx_strand_id
1 'polypeptide(L)'
;MEAGRAKWAQLCVQISEHELYFWTPSELDHVCAVFAENPFPTARTLVRRDGADSALNMHWLSRLPKAMKAEKFRQKFLKFVASNPEELRLFREFYSTA
;
A
#
# COMPACT_ATOMS: atom_id res chain seq x y z
N MET A 1 4.37 -34.51 11.53
CA MET A 1 3.67 -33.21 11.58
C MET A 1 4.07 -32.47 10.31
N GLU A 2 3.32 -32.62 9.23
CA GLU A 2 3.53 -31.79 8.04
C GLU A 2 3.15 -30.36 8.44
N ALA A 3 4.14 -29.48 8.54
CA ALA A 3 3.90 -28.05 8.69
C ALA A 3 3.17 -27.59 7.42
N GLY A 4 1.84 -27.55 7.49
CA GLY A 4 1.00 -27.10 6.39
C GLY A 4 1.50 -25.77 5.87
N ARG A 5 1.68 -25.66 4.55
CA ARG A 5 2.21 -24.45 3.90
C ARG A 5 1.37 -23.25 4.35
N ALA A 6 2.01 -22.21 4.89
CA ALA A 6 1.33 -20.98 5.25
C ALA A 6 0.52 -20.50 4.05
N LYS A 7 -0.78 -20.27 4.25
CA LYS A 7 -1.63 -19.68 3.22
C LYS A 7 -1.17 -18.24 3.02
N TRP A 8 -0.88 -17.84 1.78
CA TRP A 8 -0.58 -16.46 1.41
C TRP A 8 -1.40 -16.04 0.20
N ALA A 9 -1.82 -14.78 0.18
CA ALA A 9 -2.50 -14.14 -0.93
C ALA A 9 -1.86 -12.77 -1.18
N GLN A 10 -1.86 -12.33 -2.43
CA GLN A 10 -1.34 -11.02 -2.85
C GLN A 10 -2.46 -10.26 -3.56
N LEU A 11 -2.66 -9.01 -3.18
CA LEU A 11 -3.55 -8.10 -3.89
C LEU A 11 -2.76 -7.34 -4.96
N CYS A 12 -3.23 -7.37 -6.20
CA CYS A 12 -2.75 -6.49 -7.26
C CYS A 12 -3.80 -5.40 -7.53
N VAL A 13 -3.38 -4.14 -7.48
CA VAL A 13 -4.23 -2.97 -7.76
C VAL A 13 -3.69 -2.25 -8.99
N GLN A 14 -4.40 -2.37 -10.10
CA GLN A 14 -4.07 -1.68 -11.34
C GLN A 14 -4.75 -0.31 -11.39
N ILE A 15 -3.96 0.76 -11.47
CA ILE A 15 -4.47 2.13 -11.69
C ILE A 15 -3.75 2.73 -12.89
N SER A 16 -4.49 3.01 -13.95
CA SER A 16 -3.93 3.48 -15.22
C SER A 16 -2.87 2.49 -15.74
N GLU A 17 -1.61 2.90 -15.90
CA GLU A 17 -0.50 2.07 -16.39
C GLU A 17 0.38 1.50 -15.26
N HIS A 18 0.00 1.71 -14.00
CA HIS A 18 0.79 1.29 -12.85
C HIS A 18 0.06 0.23 -12.03
N GLU A 19 0.81 -0.79 -11.61
CA GLU A 19 0.34 -1.83 -10.71
C GLU A 19 0.98 -1.64 -9.32
N LEU A 20 0.17 -1.82 -8.29
CA LEU A 20 0.58 -1.83 -6.89
C LEU A 20 0.28 -3.21 -6.32
N TYR A 21 1.27 -3.81 -5.67
CA TYR A 21 1.12 -5.11 -5.04
C TYR A 21 1.16 -4.97 -3.52
N PHE A 22 0.25 -5.68 -2.85
CA PHE A 22 0.16 -5.69 -1.39
C PHE A 22 0.11 -7.12 -0.88
N TRP A 23 0.94 -7.41 0.10
CA TRP A 23 1.02 -8.74 0.72
C TRP A 23 0.14 -8.83 1.96
N THR A 24 -0.16 -7.72 2.62
CA THR A 24 -1.03 -7.69 3.81
C THR A 24 -2.05 -6.56 3.75
N PRO A 25 -3.22 -6.70 4.41
CA PRO A 25 -4.17 -5.61 4.56
C PRO A 25 -3.57 -4.39 5.27
N SER A 26 -2.72 -4.60 6.28
CA SER A 26 -2.07 -3.52 7.02
C SER A 26 -1.13 -2.69 6.14
N GLU A 27 -0.42 -3.32 5.20
CA GLU A 27 0.41 -2.62 4.21
C GLU A 27 -0.45 -1.72 3.30
N LEU A 28 -1.58 -2.24 2.82
CA LEU A 28 -2.53 -1.47 2.03
C LEU A 28 -3.10 -0.27 2.80
N ASP A 29 -3.52 -0.48 4.06
CA ASP A 29 -4.08 0.58 4.89
C ASP A 29 -3.04 1.67 5.20
N HIS A 30 -1.78 1.28 5.42
CA HIS A 30 -0.66 2.22 5.59
C HIS A 30 -0.46 3.08 4.33
N VAL A 31 -0.45 2.47 3.14
CA VAL A 31 -0.33 3.22 1.88
C VAL A 31 -1.53 4.14 1.66
N CYS A 32 -2.75 3.70 1.99
CA CYS A 32 -3.94 4.55 1.94
C CYS A 32 -3.80 5.78 2.85
N ALA A 33 -3.34 5.59 4.08
CA ALA A 33 -3.13 6.68 5.03
C ALA A 33 -2.13 7.71 4.48
N VAL A 34 -0.97 7.25 3.97
CA VAL A 34 0.04 8.11 3.35
C VAL A 34 -0.48 8.81 2.10
N PHE A 35 -1.26 8.13 1.26
CA PHE A 35 -1.83 8.71 0.04
C PHE A 35 -2.91 9.75 0.34
N ALA A 36 -3.61 9.64 1.46
CA ALA A 36 -4.64 10.59 1.89
C ALA A 36 -4.08 11.87 2.51
N GLU A 37 -2.81 11.90 2.92
CA GLU A 37 -2.18 13.08 3.52
C GLU A 37 -2.11 14.27 2.54
N ASN A 38 -2.42 15.46 3.07
CA ASN A 38 -2.31 16.74 2.38
C ASN A 38 -1.77 17.82 3.36
N PRO A 39 -0.58 18.40 3.12
CA PRO A 39 0.31 18.17 1.97
C PRO A 39 0.86 16.73 1.92
N PHE A 40 1.17 16.25 0.71
CA PHE A 40 1.71 14.89 0.55
C PHE A 40 3.08 14.77 1.23
N PRO A 41 3.31 13.75 2.08
CA PRO A 41 4.53 13.64 2.86
C PRO A 41 5.73 13.37 1.96
N THR A 42 6.90 13.70 2.48
CA THR A 42 8.16 13.27 1.87
C THR A 42 8.64 11.97 2.52
N ALA A 43 9.47 11.20 1.81
CA ALA A 43 10.10 10.03 2.42
C ALA A 43 10.86 10.40 3.71
N ARG A 44 11.45 11.60 3.78
CA ARG A 44 12.12 12.10 4.99
C ARG A 44 11.15 12.31 6.16
N THR A 45 9.97 12.87 5.88
CA THR A 45 8.94 13.08 6.90
C THR A 45 8.46 11.75 7.47
N LEU A 46 8.21 10.75 6.62
CA LEU A 46 7.75 9.42 7.04
C LEU A 46 8.82 8.68 7.85
N VAL A 47 10.05 8.62 7.32
CA VAL A 47 11.15 7.93 8.00
C VAL A 47 11.44 8.51 9.38
N ARG A 48 11.36 9.84 9.52
CA ARG A 48 11.53 10.52 10.82
C ARG A 48 10.38 10.19 11.79
N ARG A 49 9.16 10.04 11.30
CA ARG A 49 8.00 9.61 12.09
C ARG A 49 8.18 8.17 12.61
N ASP A 50 8.78 7.31 11.78
CA ASP A 50 9.01 5.90 12.09
C ASP A 50 10.33 5.66 12.87
N GLY A 51 11.11 6.71 13.14
CA GLY A 51 12.39 6.62 13.87
C GLY A 51 13.50 5.90 13.10
N ALA A 52 13.39 5.83 11.76
CA ALA A 52 14.23 4.98 10.91
C ALA A 52 15.15 5.78 9.97
N ASP A 53 15.69 6.93 10.39
CA ASP A 53 16.44 7.91 9.55
C ASP A 53 17.50 7.31 8.61
N SER A 54 18.12 6.18 8.95
CA SER A 54 19.07 5.45 8.09
C SER A 54 18.45 4.85 6.82
N ALA A 55 17.13 4.78 6.69
CA ALA A 55 16.41 4.10 5.61
C ALA A 55 15.89 5.03 4.50
N LEU A 56 16.28 6.32 4.47
CA LEU A 56 15.68 7.31 3.56
C LEU A 56 15.69 6.89 2.08
N ASN A 57 16.82 6.38 1.58
CA ASN A 57 16.96 5.94 0.20
C ASN A 57 16.29 4.58 -0.07
N MET A 58 16.05 3.80 0.99
CA MET A 58 15.37 2.50 0.93
C MET A 58 13.86 2.61 1.11
N HIS A 59 13.37 3.77 1.57
CA HIS A 59 11.97 3.98 1.84
C HIS A 59 11.14 3.86 0.55
N TRP A 60 10.05 3.09 0.62
CA TRP A 60 9.20 2.78 -0.53
C TRP A 60 8.71 4.04 -1.26
N LEU A 61 8.36 5.09 -0.50
CA LEU A 61 7.92 6.37 -1.07
C LEU A 61 9.02 7.05 -1.91
N SER A 62 10.31 6.86 -1.58
CA SER A 62 11.41 7.39 -2.39
C SER A 62 11.43 6.72 -3.77
N ARG A 63 11.26 5.39 -3.79
CA ARG A 63 11.28 4.54 -4.99
C ARG A 63 9.99 4.61 -5.82
N LEU A 64 8.91 5.14 -5.26
CA LEU A 64 7.64 5.27 -5.96
C LEU A 64 7.76 6.22 -7.18
N PRO A 65 7.30 5.84 -8.38
CA PRO A 65 7.29 6.69 -9.56
C PRO A 65 6.62 8.05 -9.32
N LYS A 66 7.15 9.09 -9.97
CA LYS A 66 6.61 10.46 -9.84
C LYS A 66 5.12 10.54 -10.22
N ALA A 67 4.70 9.78 -11.22
CA ALA A 67 3.30 9.71 -11.66
C ALA A 67 2.37 9.20 -10.55
N MET A 68 2.83 8.25 -9.72
CA MET A 68 2.03 7.67 -8.63
C MET A 68 1.96 8.59 -7.39
N LYS A 69 2.93 9.49 -7.23
CA LYS A 69 2.92 10.53 -6.18
C LYS A 69 1.95 11.67 -6.48
N ALA A 70 1.57 11.85 -7.75
CA ALA A 70 0.68 12.92 -8.18
C ALA A 70 -0.70 12.76 -7.51
N GLU A 71 -1.28 13.88 -7.09
CA GLU A 71 -2.59 13.89 -6.42
C GLU A 71 -3.67 13.16 -7.22
N LYS A 72 -3.71 13.35 -8.54
CA LYS A 72 -4.66 12.67 -9.43
C LYS A 72 -4.56 11.14 -9.34
N PHE A 73 -3.35 10.59 -9.23
CA PHE A 73 -3.16 9.16 -9.07
C PHE A 73 -3.60 8.71 -7.68
N ARG A 74 -3.15 9.39 -6.62
CA ARG A 74 -3.51 9.10 -5.23
C ARG A 74 -5.02 9.08 -5.05
N GLN A 75 -5.74 10.07 -5.59
CA GLN A 75 -7.19 10.14 -5.53
C GLN A 75 -7.89 9.00 -6.28
N LYS A 76 -7.37 8.58 -7.45
CA LYS A 76 -7.91 7.39 -8.15
C LYS A 76 -7.72 6.12 -7.33
N PHE A 77 -6.53 5.93 -6.75
CA PHE A 77 -6.22 4.80 -5.89
C PHE A 77 -7.13 4.77 -4.65
N LEU A 78 -7.28 5.88 -3.94
CA LEU A 78 -8.16 5.97 -2.78
C LEU A 78 -9.62 5.71 -3.14
N LYS A 79 -10.09 6.19 -4.31
CA LYS A 79 -11.44 5.87 -4.82
C LYS A 79 -11.61 4.39 -5.13
N PHE A 80 -10.60 3.74 -5.72
CA PHE A 80 -10.62 2.30 -5.93
C PHE A 80 -10.77 1.56 -4.60
N VAL A 81 -9.93 1.87 -3.61
CA VAL A 81 -10.02 1.23 -2.29
C VAL A 81 -11.37 1.51 -1.61
N ALA A 82 -11.87 2.74 -1.68
CA ALA A 82 -13.17 3.13 -1.12
C ALA A 82 -14.36 2.46 -1.82
N SER A 83 -14.24 2.14 -3.12
CA SER A 83 -15.25 1.38 -3.85
C SER A 83 -15.38 -0.07 -3.36
N ASN A 84 -14.42 -0.54 -2.55
CA ASN A 84 -14.38 -1.85 -1.91
C ASN A 84 -14.66 -3.00 -2.89
N PRO A 85 -13.83 -3.14 -3.95
CA PRO A 85 -14.02 -4.14 -4.98
C PRO A 85 -13.90 -5.56 -4.41
N GLU A 86 -14.41 -6.54 -5.16
CA GLU A 86 -14.49 -7.93 -4.72
C GLU A 86 -13.12 -8.49 -4.33
N GLU A 87 -12.09 -8.18 -5.10
CA GLU A 87 -10.72 -8.65 -4.88
C GLU A 87 -10.16 -8.13 -3.54
N LEU A 88 -10.47 -6.88 -3.19
CA LEU A 88 -10.07 -6.31 -1.89
C LEU A 88 -10.82 -6.97 -0.74
N ARG A 89 -12.12 -7.26 -0.91
CA ARG A 89 -12.91 -8.00 0.09
C ARG A 89 -12.33 -9.39 0.32
N LEU A 90 -12.11 -10.15 -0.75
CA LEU A 90 -11.55 -11.50 -0.69
C LEU A 90 -10.17 -11.50 -0.05
N PHE A 91 -9.33 -10.53 -0.40
CA PHE A 91 -8.01 -10.34 0.22
C PHE A 91 -8.11 -10.09 1.72
N ARG A 92 -9.02 -9.21 2.17
CA ARG A 92 -9.22 -8.95 3.61
C ARG A 92 -9.79 -10.16 4.35
N GLU A 93 -10.75 -10.86 3.74
CA GLU A 93 -11.36 -12.07 4.31
C GLU A 93 -10.33 -13.19 4.50
N PHE A 94 -9.44 -13.36 3.50
CA PHE A 94 -8.36 -14.33 3.54
C PHE A 94 -7.46 -14.16 4.78
N TYR A 95 -7.07 -12.92 5.09
CA TYR A 95 -6.24 -12.60 6.26
C TYR A 95 -7.04 -12.44 7.57
N SER A 96 -8.37 -12.41 7.52
CA SER A 96 -9.23 -12.37 8.72
C SER A 96 -9.51 -13.76 9.30
N THR A 97 -9.29 -14.81 8.51
CA THR A 97 -9.51 -16.23 8.88
C THR A 97 -8.22 -16.93 9.32
N ALA A 98 -7.10 -16.20 9.31
CA ALA A 98 -5.76 -16.68 9.66
C ALA A 98 -5.44 -16.48 11.14
#